data_AF-A0A533U5M9-F1
#
_entry.id   AF-A0A533U5M9-F1
#
_cell.length_a   1.000
_cell.length_b   1.000
_cell.length_c   1.000
_cell.angle_alpha   90.00
_cell.angle_beta   90.00
_cell.angle_gamma   90.00
#
_symmetry.space_group_name_H-M   'P 1'
#
loop_
_entity.id
_entity.type
_entity.pdbx_description
1 polymer ?
#
loop_
_entity_poly.entity_id
_entity_poly.type
_entity_poly.pdbx_seq_one_letter_code
_entity_poly.pdbx_strand_id
1 'polypeptide(L)' 'MNLWVKQARKKLKIEFGGACSNCGSKAGLQFAHIHPTALSGKGRGRKERILDIRKNRDSYRLLCSTCHSIYDTKEIL' A
#
# COMPACT_ATOMS: atom_id res chain seq x y z
N MET A 1 16.16 -1.75 9.49
CA MET A 1 14.90 -2.25 8.87
C MET A 1 15.03 -3.75 8.67
N ASN A 2 14.12 -4.56 9.20
CA ASN A 2 14.18 -6.02 9.13
C ASN A 2 14.17 -6.50 7.65
N LEU A 3 15.10 -7.39 7.28
CA LEU A 3 15.26 -7.95 5.93
C LEU A 3 13.97 -8.61 5.43
N TRP A 4 13.25 -9.31 6.30
CA TRP A 4 11.98 -9.95 5.98
C TRP A 4 10.93 -8.92 5.52
N VAL A 5 10.81 -7.79 6.23
CA VAL A 5 9.87 -6.71 5.87
C VAL A 5 10.21 -6.13 4.50
N LYS A 6 11.50 -5.95 4.21
CA LYS A 6 11.97 -5.44 2.90
C LYS A 6 11.59 -6.39 1.77
N GLN A 7 11.85 -7.69 1.94
CA GLN A 7 11.54 -8.71 0.94
C GLN A 7 10.03 -8.88 0.75
N ALA A 8 9.26 -8.98 1.83
CA ALA A 8 7.81 -9.12 1.76
C ALA A 8 7.15 -7.91 1.08
N ARG A 9 7.62 -6.68 1.36
CA ARG A 9 7.15 -5.49 0.66
C ARG A 9 7.46 -5.51 -0.83
N LYS A 10 8.66 -5.97 -1.23
CA LYS A 10 9.01 -6.13 -2.66
C LYS A 10 8.09 -7.14 -3.34
N LYS A 11 7.87 -8.29 -2.70
CA LYS A 11 6.98 -9.34 -3.22
C LYS A 11 5.56 -8.81 -3.43
N LEU A 12 4.98 -8.17 -2.41
CA LEU A 12 3.65 -7.57 -2.51
C LEU A 12 3.54 -6.57 -3.66
N LYS A 13 4.57 -5.73 -3.89
CA LYS A 13 4.54 -4.78 -5.01
C LYS A 13 4.41 -5.50 -6.36
N ILE A 14 5.16 -6.59 -6.55
CA ILE A 14 5.11 -7.40 -7.76
C ILE A 14 3.73 -8.05 -7.91
N GLU A 15 3.20 -8.62 -6.83
CA GLU A 15 1.88 -9.27 -6.84
C GLU A 15 0.74 -8.28 -7.17
N PHE A 16 0.89 -6.99 -6.82
CA PHE A 16 -0.06 -5.92 -7.18
C PHE A 16 0.22 -5.31 -8.57
N GLY A 17 1.00 -5.98 -9.41
CA GLY A 17 1.28 -5.58 -10.80
C GLY A 17 2.57 -4.76 -10.99
N GLY A 18 3.28 -4.40 -9.92
CA GLY A 18 4.58 -3.73 -10.00
C GLY A 18 4.55 -2.30 -10.54
N ALA A 19 3.36 -1.71 -10.66
CA ALA A 19 3.15 -0.36 -11.17
C ALA A 19 1.96 0.30 -10.45
N CYS A 20 1.86 1.62 -10.57
CA CYS A 20 0.71 2.38 -10.11
C CYS A 20 -0.53 1.93 -10.86
N SER A 21 -1.56 1.48 -10.15
CA SER A 21 -2.82 1.04 -10.77
C SER A 21 -3.60 2.17 -11.43
N ASN A 22 -3.28 3.44 -11.14
CA ASN A 22 -3.96 4.61 -11.71
C ASN A 22 -3.25 5.20 -12.94
N CYS A 23 -1.92 5.31 -12.92
CA CYS A 23 -1.15 5.98 -13.98
C CYS A 23 -0.04 5.13 -14.61
N GLY A 24 0.15 3.89 -14.17
CA GLY A 24 1.19 2.99 -14.71
C GLY A 24 2.63 3.29 -14.28
N SER A 25 2.90 4.36 -13.53
CA SER A 25 4.25 4.67 -13.03
C SER A 25 4.83 3.53 -12.19
N LYS A 26 6.11 3.19 -12.40
CA LYS A 26 6.84 2.18 -11.62
C LYS A 26 7.65 2.79 -10.46
N ALA A 27 7.68 4.12 -10.36
CA ALA A 27 8.45 4.86 -9.37
C ALA A 27 7.59 5.24 -8.15
N GLY A 28 8.23 5.35 -6.98
CA GLY A 28 7.56 5.89 -5.79
C GLY A 28 6.38 5.06 -5.26
N LEU A 29 6.34 3.76 -5.53
CA LEU A 29 5.18 2.91 -5.25
C LEU A 29 4.89 2.73 -3.75
N GLN A 30 3.63 2.96 -3.38
CA GLN A 30 3.08 2.91 -2.03
C GLN A 30 1.73 2.16 -2.03
N PHE A 31 1.42 1.49 -0.93
CA PHE A 31 0.12 0.85 -0.73
C PHE A 31 -0.83 1.87 -0.10
N ALA A 32 -1.87 2.22 -0.84
CA ALA A 32 -2.96 3.09 -0.41
C ALA A 32 -4.12 2.23 0.11
N HIS A 33 -4.71 2.63 1.23
CA HIS A 33 -5.95 2.05 1.75
C HIS A 33 -7.11 2.58 0.91
N ILE A 34 -7.92 1.69 0.34
CA ILE A 34 -9.14 2.06 -0.40
C ILE A 34 -10.43 1.73 0.36
N HIS A 35 -10.34 0.81 1.32
CA HIS A 35 -11.38 0.49 2.27
C HIS A 35 -10.78 0.45 3.68
N PRO A 36 -11.55 0.78 4.73
CA PRO A 36 -11.07 0.68 6.10
C PRO A 36 -10.75 -0.78 6.46
N THR A 37 -9.64 -0.98 7.19
CA THR A 37 -9.32 -2.28 7.81
C THR A 37 -9.25 -2.11 9.32
N ALA A 38 -9.23 -3.22 10.07
CA ALA A 38 -9.02 -3.19 11.53
C ALA A 38 -7.68 -2.52 11.91
N LEU A 39 -6.76 -2.49 10.96
CA LEU A 39 -5.66 -1.57 11.01
C LEU A 39 -6.27 -0.16 10.73
N SER A 40 -6.59 0.60 11.81
CA SER A 40 -6.76 2.09 12.07
C SER A 40 -5.56 3.06 12.48
N GLY A 41 -5.32 4.29 11.93
CA GLY A 41 -4.37 5.31 12.49
C GLY A 41 -2.88 5.45 12.02
N LYS A 42 -2.15 6.44 12.59
CA LYS A 42 -0.72 6.79 12.33
C LYS A 42 0.21 5.95 13.24
N GLY A 43 1.35 5.46 12.75
CA GLY A 43 2.34 4.73 13.57
C GLY A 43 2.27 3.20 13.55
N ARG A 44 1.52 2.59 12.63
CA ARG A 44 1.44 1.13 12.50
C ARG A 44 2.79 0.56 12.14
N GLY A 45 3.23 -0.44 12.90
CA GLY A 45 4.48 -1.11 12.62
C GLY A 45 4.54 -1.64 11.17
N ARG A 46 5.75 -1.64 10.62
CA ARG A 46 5.99 -1.99 9.21
C ARG A 46 5.61 -3.44 8.90
N LYS A 47 5.55 -4.31 9.92
CA LYS A 47 5.21 -5.73 9.81
C LYS A 47 3.68 -5.91 9.74
N GLU A 48 2.96 -5.23 10.61
CA GLU A 48 1.51 -5.27 10.75
C GLU A 48 0.84 -4.81 9.46
N ARG A 49 1.37 -3.75 8.82
CA ARG A 49 0.87 -3.31 7.50
C ARG A 49 1.06 -4.38 6.43
N ILE A 50 2.19 -5.09 6.42
CA ILE A 50 2.43 -6.18 5.44
C ILE A 50 1.45 -7.33 5.66
N LEU A 51 1.18 -7.70 6.92
CA LEU A 51 0.23 -8.74 7.25
C LEU A 51 -1.21 -8.32 6.88
N ASP A 52 -1.56 -7.07 7.14
CA ASP A 52 -2.88 -6.55 6.81
C ASP A 52 -3.13 -6.47 5.30
N ILE A 53 -2.14 -6.02 4.51
CA ILE A 53 -2.23 -6.05 3.03
C ILE A 53 -2.44 -7.48 2.52
N ARG A 54 -1.78 -8.47 3.14
CA ARG A 54 -1.97 -9.88 2.76
C ARG A 54 -3.35 -10.40 3.12
N LYS A 55 -3.87 -10.03 4.29
CA LYS A 55 -5.17 -10.47 4.80
C LYS A 55 -6.34 -9.80 4.07
N ASN A 56 -6.22 -8.50 3.80
CA ASN A 56 -7.29 -7.63 3.30
C ASN A 56 -6.90 -7.06 1.93
N ARG A 57 -6.52 -7.93 0.98
CA ARG A 57 -5.89 -7.52 -0.28
C ARG A 57 -6.73 -6.51 -1.07
N ASP A 58 -8.04 -6.71 -1.09
CA ASP A 58 -9.00 -5.86 -1.81
C ASP A 58 -9.21 -4.49 -1.16
N SER A 59 -8.77 -4.31 0.08
CA SER A 59 -8.78 -3.02 0.78
C SER A 59 -7.59 -2.13 0.43
N TYR A 60 -6.69 -2.59 -0.46
CA TYR A 60 -5.48 -1.86 -0.84
C TYR A 60 -5.34 -1.68 -2.36
N ARG A 61 -4.69 -0.59 -2.76
CA ARG A 61 -4.18 -0.38 -4.12
C ARG A 61 -2.71 0.00 -4.11
N LEU A 62 -2.01 -0.34 -5.18
CA LEU A 62 -0.63 0.09 -5.38
C LEU A 62 -0.62 1.37 -6.22
N LEU A 63 -0.23 2.49 -5.62
CA LEU A 63 -0.20 3.80 -6.25
C LEU A 63 1.20 4.41 -6.21
N CYS A 64 1.53 5.30 -7.16
CA CYS A 64 2.70 6.17 -7.01
C CYS A 64 2.42 7.24 -5.95
N SER A 65 3.46 7.89 -5.43
CA SER A 65 3.33 8.92 -4.40
C SER A 65 2.35 10.03 -4.79
N THR A 66 2.37 10.50 -6.04
CA THR A 66 1.45 11.55 -6.52
C THR A 66 -0.01 11.08 -6.50
N CYS A 67 -0.29 9.91 -7.08
CA CYS A 67 -1.66 9.37 -7.08
C CYS A 67 -2.14 9.00 -5.68
N HIS A 68 -1.24 8.55 -4.80
CA HIS A 68 -1.55 8.25 -3.42
C HIS A 68 -1.92 9.52 -2.65
N SER A 69 -1.15 10.59 -2.78
CA SER A 69 -1.50 11.88 -2.15
C SER A 69 -2.84 12.42 -2.65
N ILE A 70 -3.13 12.31 -3.95
CA ILE A 70 -4.44 12.71 -4.51
C ILE A 70 -5.57 11.85 -3.92
N TYR A 71 -5.33 10.55 -3.71
CA TYR A 71 -6.31 9.66 -3.11
C TYR A 71 -6.58 10.01 -1.65
N ASP A 72 -5.51 10.29 -0.88
CA ASP A 72 -5.61 10.69 0.53
C ASP A 72 -6.31 12.05 0.69
N THR A 73 -6.08 13.01 -0.23
CA THR A 73 -6.69 14.36 -0.15
C THR A 73 -8.12 14.43 -0.65
N LYS A 74 -8.56 13.48 -1.48
CA LYS A 74 -9.93 13.44 -2.00
C LYS A 74 -10.96 12.88 -1.02
N GLU A 75 -10.59 12.63 0.24
CA GLU A 75 -11.48 12.10 1.29
C GLU A 75 -12.50 11.10 0.74
N ILE A 76 -12.04 9.90 0.38
CA ILE A 76 -12.92 8.75 0.57
C ILE A 76 -12.83 8.42 2.06
N LEU A 77 -13.55 9.23 2.86
CA LEU A 77 -14.05 8.87 4.17
C LEU A 77 -15.34 8.07 3.99
#